data_AF-W2WHM2-F1
#
_entry.id   AF-W2WHM2-F1
#
_cell.length_a   1.000
_cell.length_b   1.000
_cell.length_c   1.000
_cell.angle_alpha   90.00
_cell.angle_beta   90.00
_cell.angle_gamma   90.00
#
_symmetry.space_group_name_H-M   'P 1'
#
loop_
_entity.id
_entity.type
_entity.pdbx_description
1 polymer ?
#
loop_
_entity_poly.entity_id
_entity_poly.type
_entity_poly.pdbx_seq_one_letter_code
_entity_poly.pdbx_strand_id
1 'polypeptide(L)'
;MRVLQITGLVLLWVWTGVQVATAASCADQVSSGDKSVGISGEEALDCPSAGGIGCFSGNIQCRFCMTLSTPQSSHLAACKTTASSTSTSPTMTPSVAPTVAPTSDEDCAEALTVA
;
A
#
# COMPACT_ATOMS: atom_id res chain seq x y z
N MET A 1 -31.49 -10.62 -47.82
CA MET A 1 -30.20 -9.93 -47.61
C MET A 1 -30.16 -9.06 -46.33
N ARG A 2 -31.26 -8.44 -45.90
CA ARG A 2 -31.28 -7.58 -44.67
C ARG A 2 -31.25 -8.34 -43.34
N VAL A 3 -31.71 -9.60 -43.30
CA VAL A 3 -31.75 -10.43 -42.08
C VAL A 3 -30.35 -10.87 -41.62
N LEU A 4 -29.44 -11.11 -42.58
CA LEU A 4 -28.05 -11.52 -42.30
C LEU A 4 -27.18 -10.40 -41.70
N GLN A 5 -27.53 -9.14 -41.94
CA GLN A 5 -26.78 -8.00 -41.38
C GLN A 5 -27.13 -7.75 -39.91
N ILE A 6 -28.38 -8.02 -39.51
CA ILE A 6 -28.88 -7.77 -38.15
C ILE A 6 -28.27 -8.80 -37.18
N THR A 7 -28.13 -10.06 -37.59
CA THR A 7 -27.49 -11.11 -36.77
C THR A 7 -25.99 -10.87 -36.57
N GLY A 8 -25.30 -10.29 -37.56
CA GLY A 8 -23.88 -9.95 -37.45
C GLY A 8 -23.61 -8.79 -36.48
N LEU A 9 -24.49 -7.78 -36.48
CA LEU A 9 -24.41 -6.67 -35.52
C LEU A 9 -24.62 -7.15 -34.08
N VAL A 10 -25.62 -7.98 -33.80
CA VAL A 10 -25.89 -8.46 -32.43
C VAL A 10 -24.72 -9.29 -31.86
N LEU A 11 -24.05 -10.11 -32.68
CA LEU A 11 -22.86 -10.86 -32.26
C LEU A 11 -21.64 -9.97 -31.99
N LEU A 12 -21.51 -8.83 -32.67
CA LEU A 12 -20.45 -7.84 -32.43
C LEU A 12 -20.64 -7.10 -31.08
N TRP A 13 -21.87 -6.92 -30.60
CA TRP A 13 -22.13 -6.27 -29.31
C TRP A 13 -21.92 -7.21 -28.11
N VAL A 14 -22.04 -8.53 -28.28
CA VAL A 14 -21.81 -9.50 -27.19
C VAL A 14 -20.31 -9.70 -26.92
N TRP A 15 -19.43 -9.31 -27.85
CA TRP A 15 -17.97 -9.47 -27.70
C TRP A 15 -17.27 -8.31 -26.98
N THR A 16 -17.99 -7.27 -26.56
CA THR A 16 -17.44 -6.31 -25.59
C THR A 16 -17.33 -7.01 -24.23
N GLY A 17 -16.18 -7.64 -24.03
CA GLY A 17 -15.89 -8.57 -22.95
C GLY A 17 -16.15 -8.01 -21.56
N VAL A 18 -16.70 -8.87 -20.71
CA VAL A 18 -16.81 -8.63 -19.28
C VAL A 18 -15.39 -8.50 -18.71
N GLN A 19 -15.03 -7.30 -18.25
CA GLN A 19 -13.76 -7.07 -17.56
C GLN A 19 -13.95 -7.51 -16.12
N VAL A 20 -13.60 -8.77 -15.82
CA VAL A 20 -13.55 -9.25 -14.44
C VAL A 20 -12.31 -8.64 -13.80
N ALA A 21 -12.47 -7.49 -13.15
CA ALA A 21 -11.45 -6.95 -12.27
C ALA A 21 -11.35 -7.88 -11.05
N THR A 22 -10.29 -8.67 -10.95
CA THR A 22 -9.97 -9.36 -9.70
C THR A 22 -9.64 -8.28 -8.68
N ALA A 23 -10.42 -8.20 -7.59
CA ALA A 23 -10.11 -7.28 -6.50
C ALA A 23 -8.69 -7.61 -5.98
N ALA A 24 -7.76 -6.70 -6.20
CA ALA A 24 -6.40 -6.84 -5.70
C ALA A 24 -6.43 -6.76 -4.17
N SER A 25 -5.77 -7.69 -3.49
CA SER A 25 -5.70 -7.69 -2.03
C SER A 25 -4.84 -6.52 -1.53
N CYS A 26 -4.98 -6.17 -0.25
CA CYS A 26 -4.10 -5.15 0.36
C CYS A 26 -2.61 -5.50 0.20
N ALA A 27 -2.25 -6.77 0.26
CA ALA A 27 -0.88 -7.21 0.07
C ALA A 27 -0.38 -6.98 -1.36
N ASP A 28 -1.25 -7.09 -2.38
CA ASP A 28 -0.86 -6.89 -3.78
C ASP A 28 -0.50 -5.42 -4.07
N GLN A 29 -1.16 -4.49 -3.39
CA GLN A 29 -0.95 -3.04 -3.55
C GLN A 29 0.33 -2.52 -2.91
N VAL A 30 1.00 -3.32 -2.06
CA VAL A 30 2.29 -2.94 -1.47
C VAL A 30 3.41 -3.06 -2.51
N SER A 31 4.27 -2.04 -2.56
CA SER A 31 5.44 -2.00 -3.44
C SER A 31 6.37 -3.21 -3.21
N SER A 32 7.06 -3.64 -4.27
CA SER A 32 8.09 -4.69 -4.17
C SER A 32 9.23 -4.31 -3.23
N GLY A 33 9.55 -3.01 -3.09
CA GLY A 33 10.55 -2.51 -2.15
C GLY A 33 10.15 -2.75 -0.70
N ASP A 34 8.93 -2.37 -0.35
CA ASP A 34 8.35 -2.56 0.98
C ASP A 34 8.23 -4.05 1.35
N LYS A 35 7.77 -4.87 0.39
CA LYS A 35 7.73 -6.34 0.53
C LYS A 35 9.10 -6.93 0.87
N SER A 36 10.16 -6.42 0.24
CA SER A 36 11.53 -6.92 0.43
C SER A 36 12.09 -6.61 1.83
N VAL A 37 11.56 -5.57 2.49
CA VAL A 37 11.94 -5.19 3.86
C VAL A 37 10.93 -5.69 4.91
N GLY A 38 10.05 -6.61 4.55
CA GLY A 38 9.13 -7.24 5.50
C GLY A 38 7.89 -6.42 5.82
N ILE A 39 7.46 -5.53 4.91
CA ILE A 39 6.20 -4.78 5.00
C ILE A 39 5.17 -5.41 4.06
N SER A 40 3.94 -5.57 4.53
CA SER A 40 2.81 -6.06 3.76
C SER A 40 1.56 -5.23 4.06
N GLY A 41 0.44 -5.57 3.42
CA GLY A 41 -0.85 -4.90 3.58
C GLY A 41 -1.93 -5.86 4.04
N GLU A 42 -2.77 -5.42 4.99
CA GLU A 42 -3.95 -6.17 5.43
C GLU A 42 -5.20 -5.28 5.51
N GLU A 43 -6.37 -5.91 5.45
CA GLU A 43 -7.64 -5.18 5.56
C GLU A 43 -7.86 -4.61 6.95
N ALA A 44 -8.31 -3.36 6.98
CA ALA A 44 -8.36 -2.51 8.16
C ALA A 44 -9.54 -1.54 8.08
N LEU A 45 -10.67 -1.90 8.70
CA LEU A 45 -11.89 -1.09 8.66
C LEU A 45 -11.76 0.26 9.38
N ASP A 46 -10.79 0.38 10.28
CA ASP A 46 -10.43 1.58 11.02
C ASP A 46 -9.56 2.55 10.22
N CYS A 47 -9.13 2.18 9.00
CA CYS A 47 -8.45 3.12 8.12
C CYS A 47 -9.45 4.10 7.48
N PRO A 48 -9.28 5.42 7.69
CA PRO A 48 -10.13 6.42 7.05
C PRO A 48 -9.89 6.45 5.53
N SER A 49 -10.95 6.67 4.75
CA SER A 49 -10.87 6.71 3.28
C SER A 49 -10.00 7.85 2.73
N ALA A 50 -9.75 8.88 3.54
CA ALA A 50 -8.81 9.95 3.21
C ALA A 50 -7.33 9.51 3.30
N GLY A 51 -7.06 8.29 3.78
CA GLY A 51 -5.74 7.85 4.19
C GLY A 51 -5.37 8.38 5.59
N GLY A 52 -4.27 7.87 6.12
CA GLY A 52 -3.75 8.20 7.44
C GLY A 52 -2.38 7.56 7.64
N ILE A 53 -1.67 7.89 8.72
CA ILE A 53 -0.37 7.27 9.00
C ILE A 53 -0.55 5.74 9.10
N GLY A 54 0.13 5.00 8.23
CA GLY A 54 0.03 3.55 8.16
C GLY A 54 -1.18 2.99 7.40
N CYS A 55 -2.06 3.83 6.85
CA CYS A 55 -3.19 3.42 6.02
C CYS A 55 -2.93 3.73 4.55
N PHE A 56 -3.53 2.94 3.66
CA PHE A 56 -3.42 3.20 2.23
C PHE A 56 -4.33 4.37 1.89
N SER A 57 -3.84 5.29 1.07
CA SER A 57 -4.67 6.37 0.55
C SER A 57 -5.58 5.83 -0.55
N GLY A 58 -6.88 6.10 -0.46
CA GLY A 58 -7.87 5.73 -1.47
C GLY A 58 -9.10 5.03 -0.88
N ASN A 59 -9.98 4.57 -1.76
CA ASN A 59 -11.25 3.92 -1.37
C ASN A 59 -11.08 2.48 -0.86
N ILE A 60 -9.87 2.10 -0.44
CA ILE A 60 -9.51 0.74 -0.01
C ILE A 60 -9.16 0.77 1.48
N GLN A 61 -9.82 -0.07 2.27
CA GLN A 61 -9.64 -0.13 3.71
C GLN A 61 -8.45 -1.04 4.03
N CYS A 62 -7.24 -0.56 3.77
CA CYS A 62 -5.99 -1.30 3.97
C CYS A 62 -5.02 -0.56 4.88
N ARG A 63 -4.28 -1.29 5.71
CA ARG A 63 -3.15 -0.78 6.49
C ARG A 63 -1.85 -1.49 6.11
N PHE A 64 -0.73 -0.80 6.31
CA PHE A 64 0.59 -1.44 6.35
C PHE A 64 0.76 -2.23 7.64
N CYS A 65 1.34 -3.41 7.52
CA CYS A 65 1.67 -4.29 8.62
C CYS A 65 3.02 -4.97 8.38
N MET A 66 3.66 -5.42 9.44
CA MET A 66 4.95 -6.08 9.39
C MET A 66 4.80 -7.60 9.30
N THR A 67 5.53 -8.22 8.38
CA THR A 67 5.69 -9.67 8.26
C THR A 67 7.02 -10.17 8.83
N LEU A 68 8.06 -9.35 8.78
CA LEU A 68 9.40 -9.62 9.32
C LEU A 68 9.93 -8.37 10.02
N SER A 69 10.58 -8.55 11.18
CA SER A 69 11.20 -7.44 11.93
C SER A 69 12.45 -6.92 11.25
N THR A 70 12.33 -5.77 10.60
CA THR A 70 13.43 -4.99 10.03
C THR A 70 13.40 -3.56 10.57
N PRO A 71 14.49 -2.79 10.42
CA PRO A 71 14.47 -1.37 10.80
C PRO A 71 13.31 -0.58 10.14
N GLN A 72 12.95 -0.95 8.91
CA GLN A 72 11.90 -0.28 8.14
C GLN A 72 10.49 -0.72 8.53
N SER A 73 10.29 -1.94 9.02
CA SER A 73 8.96 -2.46 9.37
C SER A 73 8.66 -2.41 10.88
N SER A 74 9.68 -2.22 11.73
CA SER A 74 9.58 -2.31 13.20
C SER A 74 8.58 -1.37 13.87
N HIS A 75 8.18 -0.30 13.18
CA HIS A 75 7.20 0.68 13.67
C HIS A 75 5.76 0.30 13.32
N LEU A 76 5.56 -0.74 12.50
CA LEU A 76 4.25 -1.22 12.07
C LEU A 76 3.74 -2.33 12.99
N ALA A 77 2.42 -2.46 13.09
CA ALA A 77 1.81 -3.60 13.75
C ALA A 77 2.07 -4.90 12.96
N ALA A 78 2.20 -6.02 13.65
CA ALA A 78 2.34 -7.32 13.00
C ALA A 78 1.08 -7.67 12.20
N CYS A 79 1.25 -8.22 10.98
CA CYS A 79 0.13 -8.69 10.18
C CYS A 79 -0.59 -9.85 10.89
N LYS A 80 -1.91 -9.84 10.95
CA LYS A 80 -2.72 -10.87 11.62
C LYS A 80 -2.49 -12.27 11.04
N THR A 81 -2.25 -12.37 9.73
CA THR A 81 -1.97 -13.64 9.05
C THR A 81 -0.54 -14.16 9.28
N THR A 82 0.39 -13.32 9.73
CA THR A 82 1.80 -13.69 9.95
C THR A 82 2.12 -14.01 11.41
N ALA A 83 1.16 -13.86 12.33
CA ALA A 83 1.33 -14.12 13.77
C ALA A 83 1.76 -15.56 14.14
N SER A 84 1.86 -16.48 13.17
CA SER A 84 2.40 -17.83 13.38
C SER A 84 3.93 -17.92 13.30
N SER A 85 4.64 -16.85 12.91
CA SER A 85 6.11 -16.83 12.90
C SER A 85 6.63 -16.06 14.11
N THR A 86 7.23 -16.79 15.05
CA THR A 86 7.89 -16.31 16.26
C THR A 86 8.55 -14.95 16.09
N SER A 87 7.90 -13.91 16.63
CA SER A 87 8.47 -12.56 16.77
C SER A 87 9.59 -12.62 17.79
N THR A 88 10.83 -12.82 17.33
CA THR A 88 12.01 -12.51 18.14
C THR A 88 12.14 -11.00 18.20
N SER A 89 11.57 -10.40 19.24
CA SER A 89 11.82 -9.03 19.66
C SER A 89 13.34 -8.79 19.68
N PRO A 90 13.89 -7.81 18.93
CA PRO A 90 15.28 -7.45 19.12
C PRO A 90 15.42 -6.82 20.51
N THR A 91 16.24 -7.44 21.35
CA THR A 91 16.75 -6.80 22.57
C THR A 91 17.45 -5.51 22.14
N MET A 92 16.88 -4.37 22.52
CA MET A 92 17.52 -3.07 22.32
C MET A 92 18.81 -3.04 23.12
N THR A 93 19.94 -3.22 22.44
CA THR A 93 21.21 -2.71 22.94
C THR A 93 21.22 -1.21 22.68
N PRO A 94 21.39 -0.35 23.70
CA PRO A 94 21.52 1.08 23.47
C PRO A 94 22.83 1.33 22.72
N SER A 95 22.75 1.48 21.40
CA SER A 95 23.87 1.94 20.58
C SER A 95 24.00 3.44 20.77
N VAL A 96 25.03 3.82 21.52
CA VAL A 96 25.40 5.21 21.82
C VAL A 96 25.56 5.98 20.50
N ALA A 97 24.87 7.12 20.39
CA ALA A 97 24.86 7.99 19.24
C ALA A 97 26.25 8.58 18.94
N PRO A 98 26.65 8.77 17.67
CA PRO A 98 27.52 9.87 17.34
C PRO A 98 26.67 11.13 17.23
N THR A 99 26.90 12.07 18.14
CA THR A 99 26.53 13.48 17.98
C THR A 99 27.17 14.01 16.70
N VAL A 100 26.35 14.31 15.70
CA VAL A 100 26.70 15.28 14.66
C VAL A 100 25.59 16.33 14.62
N ALA A 101 26.03 17.59 14.65
CA ALA A 101 25.30 18.84 14.87
C ALA A 101 24.08 19.07 13.95
N PRO A 102 23.16 19.98 14.33
CA PRO A 102 22.00 20.35 13.52
C PRO A 102 22.44 21.11 12.26
N THR A 103 22.05 20.62 11.08
CA THR A 103 21.91 21.47 9.91
C THR A 103 20.48 22.02 9.93
N SER A 104 20.37 23.22 10.47
CA SER A 104 19.23 24.11 10.35
C SER A 104 18.92 24.43 8.89
N ASP A 105 17.66 24.15 8.51
CA ASP A 105 16.73 25.00 7.75
C ASP A 105 17.02 25.36 6.27
N GLU A 106 15.93 25.69 5.54
CA GLU A 106 15.75 25.93 4.08
C GLU A 106 15.78 24.68 3.17
N ASP A 107 14.68 24.08 2.72
CA ASP A 107 13.67 24.67 1.82
C ASP A 107 12.41 23.77 1.78
N CYS A 108 11.37 24.09 2.55
CA CYS A 108 10.01 23.56 2.36
C CYS A 108 8.96 24.61 2.74
N ALA A 109 9.26 25.89 2.48
CA ALA A 109 8.30 26.98 2.61
C ALA A 109 8.66 28.09 1.61
N GLU A 110 8.05 28.05 0.42
CA GLU A 110 7.52 29.21 -0.32
C GLU A 110 7.06 28.75 -1.72
N ALA A 111 6.01 27.93 -1.76
CA ALA A 111 5.13 27.87 -2.93
C ALA A 111 3.99 28.87 -2.73
N LEU A 112 4.28 30.17 -2.79
CA LEU A 112 3.23 31.20 -2.91
C LEU A 112 3.76 32.53 -3.47
N THR A 113 4.01 32.58 -4.79
CA THR A 113 3.71 33.80 -5.56
C THR A 113 3.38 33.43 -7.01
N VAL A 114 2.08 33.31 -7.29
CA VAL A 114 1.52 33.58 -8.62
C VAL A 114 1.37 35.10 -8.71
N ALA A 115 2.03 35.71 -9.69
CA ALA A 115 1.70 37.02 -10.22
C ALA A 115 1.63 36.90 -11.75
#